data_AF-A0A1V1NS63-F1
#
_entry.id   AF-A0A1V1NS63-F1
#
_cell.length_a   1.000
_cell.length_b   1.000
_cell.length_c   1.000
_cell.angle_alpha   90.00
_cell.angle_beta   90.00
_cell.angle_gamma   90.00
#
_symmetry.space_group_name_H-M   'P 1'
#
loop_
_entity.id
_entity.type
_entity.pdbx_description
1 polymer ?
#
loop_
_entity_poly.entity_id
_entity_poly.type
_entity_poly.pdbx_seq_one_letter_code
_entity_poly.pdbx_strand_id
1 'polypeptide(L)'
;MKFEELDINSYFLDKDKSIKKLHTQNQVKTEIIEDQMQQLDNLLKDQEKYFEKNVYQNIDGIIKPYIKLLKLTGLTKDQRKYLQQIEDTIDHIAQSVGNPLQVHFPEMTIKEMQIAEMIKNNLTSKEISNLLNLSDLTIFEYRKKIRKKLGLTNTSHNLRLFLEKLWQNGY
;
A
#
# COMPACT_ATOMS: atom_id res chain seq x y z
N MET A 1 69.42 -3.56 21.68
CA MET A 1 69.14 -3.10 20.30
C MET A 1 68.41 -4.12 19.43
N LYS A 2 69.03 -5.14 18.81
CA LYS A 2 68.28 -6.08 17.93
C LYS A 2 67.18 -6.91 18.62
N PHE A 3 67.33 -7.24 19.91
CA PHE A 3 66.32 -7.99 20.68
C PHE A 3 65.08 -7.13 21.02
N GLU A 4 65.26 -5.86 21.36
CA GLU A 4 64.15 -4.94 21.65
C GLU A 4 63.34 -4.59 20.40
N GLU A 5 64.00 -4.47 19.23
CA GLU A 5 63.31 -4.28 17.94
C GLU A 5 62.46 -5.49 17.53
N LEU A 6 62.88 -6.71 17.87
CA LEU A 6 62.13 -7.94 17.60
C LEU A 6 60.85 -8.04 18.46
N ASP A 7 60.94 -7.68 19.74
CA ASP A 7 59.76 -7.66 20.65
C ASP A 7 58.77 -6.54 20.29
N ILE A 8 59.28 -5.38 19.88
CA ILE A 8 58.45 -4.26 19.40
C ILE A 8 57.71 -4.66 18.11
N ASN A 9 58.40 -5.30 17.15
CA ASN A 9 57.77 -5.77 15.92
C ASN A 9 56.72 -6.87 16.17
N SER A 10 56.98 -7.78 17.10
CA SER A 10 56.01 -8.80 17.54
C SER A 10 54.73 -8.15 18.10
N TYR A 11 54.89 -7.15 18.96
CA TYR A 11 53.76 -6.42 19.57
C TYR A 11 52.89 -5.71 18.52
N PHE A 12 53.50 -5.00 17.56
CA PHE A 12 52.76 -4.35 16.48
C PHE A 12 52.05 -5.35 15.57
N LEU A 13 52.70 -6.48 15.26
CA LEU A 13 52.11 -7.53 14.43
C LEU A 13 50.85 -8.14 15.07
N ASP A 14 50.87 -8.37 16.39
CA ASP A 14 49.71 -8.92 17.11
C ASP A 14 48.61 -7.88 17.30
N LYS A 15 48.96 -6.59 17.43
CA LYS A 15 47.96 -5.51 17.39
C LYS A 15 47.28 -5.42 16.03
N ASP A 16 48.03 -5.52 14.92
CA ASP A 16 47.47 -5.50 13.57
C ASP A 16 46.54 -6.70 13.30
N LYS A 17 46.92 -7.90 13.77
CA LYS A 17 46.02 -9.07 13.74
C LYS A 17 44.75 -8.83 14.52
N SER A 18 44.85 -8.24 15.71
CA SER A 18 43.70 -7.94 16.57
C SER A 18 42.77 -6.89 15.94
N ILE A 19 43.34 -5.84 15.34
CA ILE A 19 42.58 -4.82 14.60
C ILE A 19 41.88 -5.44 13.39
N LYS A 20 42.56 -6.28 12.61
CA LYS A 20 41.94 -7.00 11.48
C LYS A 20 40.79 -7.88 11.94
N LYS A 21 40.97 -8.64 13.02
CA LYS A 21 39.92 -9.49 13.59
C LYS A 21 38.71 -8.66 14.04
N LEU A 22 38.93 -7.56 14.74
CA LEU A 22 37.86 -6.64 15.15
C LEU A 22 37.15 -6.01 13.95
N HIS A 23 37.89 -5.64 12.90
CA HIS A 23 37.32 -5.07 11.69
C HIS A 23 36.41 -6.09 10.98
N THR A 24 36.88 -7.33 10.80
CA THR A 24 36.06 -8.42 10.24
C THR A 24 34.83 -8.70 11.10
N GLN A 25 34.97 -8.71 12.43
CA GLN A 25 33.81 -8.89 13.33
C GLN A 25 32.80 -7.74 13.22
N ASN A 26 33.27 -6.50 13.07
CA ASN A 26 32.38 -5.36 12.88
C ASN A 26 31.67 -5.42 11.52
N GLN A 27 32.37 -5.80 10.45
CA GLN A 27 31.75 -5.99 9.13
C GLN A 27 30.62 -7.03 9.18
N VAL A 28 30.88 -8.20 9.76
CA VAL A 28 29.85 -9.25 9.92
C VAL A 28 28.68 -8.76 10.76
N LYS A 29 28.92 -8.00 11.83
CA LYS A 29 27.85 -7.42 12.64
C LYS A 29 27.02 -6.40 11.87
N THR A 30 27.65 -5.56 11.05
CA THR A 30 26.95 -4.59 10.19
C THR A 30 26.06 -5.31 9.19
N GLU A 31 26.56 -6.35 8.52
CA GLU A 31 25.78 -7.16 7.58
C GLU A 31 24.57 -7.81 8.25
N ILE A 32 24.73 -8.35 9.46
CA ILE A 32 23.62 -8.93 10.22
C ILE A 32 22.57 -7.88 10.59
N ILE A 33 22.99 -6.68 11.00
CA ILE A 33 22.06 -5.59 11.34
C ILE A 33 21.29 -5.15 10.10
N GLU A 34 21.95 -5.01 8.95
CA GLU A 34 21.31 -4.64 7.69
C GLU A 34 20.26 -5.67 7.27
N ASP A 35 20.57 -6.97 7.34
CA ASP A 35 19.61 -8.05 7.07
C ASP A 35 18.42 -8.02 8.04
N GLN A 36 18.67 -7.84 9.34
CA GLN A 36 17.60 -7.72 10.35
C GLN A 36 16.71 -6.50 10.12
N MET A 37 17.29 -5.35 9.73
CA MET A 37 16.53 -4.16 9.40
C MET A 37 15.64 -4.38 8.18
N GLN A 38 16.15 -5.06 7.15
CA GLN A 38 15.38 -5.41 5.96
C GLN A 38 14.23 -6.37 6.29
N GLN A 39 14.47 -7.36 7.15
CA GLN A 39 13.43 -8.29 7.61
C GLN A 39 12.34 -7.58 8.41
N LEU A 40 12.71 -6.65 9.31
CA LEU A 40 11.76 -5.84 10.07
C LEU A 40 10.91 -4.94 9.16
N ASP A 41 11.53 -4.30 8.16
CA ASP A 41 10.82 -3.46 7.20
C ASP A 41 9.79 -4.28 6.39
N ASN A 42 10.15 -5.48 5.97
CA ASN A 42 9.22 -6.40 5.31
C ASN A 42 8.08 -6.83 6.25
N LEU A 43 8.38 -7.15 7.50
CA LEU A 43 7.36 -7.54 8.49
C LEU A 43 6.36 -6.40 8.77
N LEU A 44 6.85 -5.16 8.89
CA LEU A 44 6.01 -3.98 9.07
C LEU A 44 5.06 -3.80 7.88
N LYS A 45 5.59 -3.89 6.66
CA LYS A 45 4.77 -3.81 5.43
C LYS A 45 3.72 -4.91 5.36
N ASP A 46 4.07 -6.13 5.76
CA ASP A 46 3.11 -7.23 5.80
C ASP A 46 2.01 -6.96 6.84
N GLN A 47 2.37 -6.47 8.04
CA GLN A 47 1.39 -6.12 9.07
C GLN A 47 0.44 -5.00 8.62
N GLU A 48 0.96 -3.96 7.98
CA GLU A 48 0.15 -2.88 7.40
C GLU A 48 -0.87 -3.43 6.39
N LYS A 49 -0.43 -4.31 5.48
CA LYS A 49 -1.31 -4.97 4.51
C LYS A 49 -2.38 -5.85 5.15
N TYR A 50 -2.02 -6.61 6.18
CA TYR A 50 -2.98 -7.43 6.92
C TYR A 50 -4.02 -6.56 7.64
N PHE A 51 -3.59 -5.46 8.23
CA PHE A 51 -4.47 -4.50 8.88
C PHE A 51 -5.45 -3.88 7.89
N GLU A 52 -4.95 -3.36 6.77
CA GLU A 52 -5.78 -2.81 5.68
C GLU A 52 -6.83 -3.81 5.23
N LYS A 53 -6.39 -5.03 4.87
CA LYS A 53 -7.29 -6.10 4.41
C LYS A 53 -8.38 -6.43 5.42
N ASN A 54 -8.02 -6.57 6.70
CA ASN A 54 -8.98 -6.87 7.76
C ASN A 54 -10.03 -5.77 7.91
N VAL A 55 -9.63 -4.50 7.80
CA VAL A 55 -10.57 -3.37 7.87
C VAL A 55 -11.56 -3.41 6.70
N TYR A 56 -11.10 -3.58 5.46
CA TYR A 56 -12.02 -3.67 4.31
C TYR A 56 -12.96 -4.88 4.40
N GLN A 57 -12.45 -6.05 4.82
CA GLN A 57 -13.28 -7.24 4.99
C GLN A 57 -14.37 -7.03 6.05
N ASN A 58 -14.05 -6.38 7.17
CA ASN A 58 -15.03 -6.10 8.21
C ASN A 58 -16.06 -5.05 7.74
N ILE A 59 -15.64 -4.00 7.05
CA ILE A 59 -16.55 -2.96 6.55
C ILE A 59 -17.47 -3.52 5.46
N ASP A 60 -16.93 -4.12 4.40
CA ASP A 60 -17.71 -4.57 3.26
C ASP A 60 -18.43 -5.90 3.51
N GLY A 61 -17.82 -6.80 4.28
CA GLY A 61 -18.33 -8.14 4.54
C GLY A 61 -19.28 -8.25 5.73
N ILE A 62 -19.14 -7.36 6.73
CA ILE A 62 -19.94 -7.43 7.96
C ILE A 62 -20.81 -6.20 8.10
N ILE A 63 -20.24 -4.99 8.06
CA ILE A 63 -20.97 -3.76 8.41
C ILE A 63 -21.95 -3.31 7.31
N LYS A 64 -21.50 -3.20 6.05
CA LYS A 64 -22.33 -2.75 4.93
C LYS A 64 -23.59 -3.62 4.68
N PRO A 65 -23.54 -4.95 4.82
CA PRO A 65 -24.75 -5.78 4.75
C PRO A 65 -25.83 -5.36 5.75
N TYR A 66 -25.47 -5.10 7.01
CA TYR A 66 -26.43 -4.65 8.01
C TYR A 66 -26.98 -3.25 7.70
N ILE A 67 -26.14 -2.34 7.20
CA ILE A 67 -26.60 -1.01 6.78
C ILE A 67 -27.60 -1.12 5.62
N LYS A 68 -27.34 -1.99 4.63
CA LYS A 68 -28.29 -2.28 3.54
C LYS A 68 -29.61 -2.83 4.08
N LEU A 69 -29.57 -3.80 5.00
CA LEU A 69 -30.78 -4.32 5.65
C LEU A 69 -31.54 -3.21 6.39
N LEU A 70 -30.84 -2.35 7.13
CA LEU A 70 -31.44 -1.24 7.86
C LEU A 70 -32.12 -0.25 6.92
N LYS A 71 -31.51 0.07 5.76
CA LYS A 71 -32.09 0.94 4.72
C LYS A 71 -33.40 0.42 4.12
N LEU A 72 -33.60 -0.90 4.14
CA LEU A 72 -34.83 -1.55 3.68
C LEU A 72 -35.94 -1.52 4.74
N THR A 73 -35.62 -1.16 5.99
CA THR A 73 -36.63 -0.95 7.02
C THR A 73 -37.32 0.40 6.86
N GLY A 74 -38.48 0.57 7.50
CA GLY A 74 -39.24 1.83 7.51
C GLY A 74 -38.58 2.92 8.36
N LEU A 75 -37.40 3.40 7.95
CA LEU A 75 -36.66 4.44 8.66
C LEU A 75 -37.38 5.79 8.60
N THR A 76 -37.48 6.45 9.75
CA THR A 76 -37.89 7.85 9.84
C THR A 76 -36.85 8.77 9.19
N LYS A 77 -37.24 10.03 8.92
CA LYS A 77 -36.38 11.02 8.27
C LYS A 77 -35.08 11.27 9.06
N ASP A 78 -35.17 11.37 10.38
CA ASP A 78 -34.00 11.61 11.24
C ASP A 78 -33.09 10.37 11.30
N GLN A 79 -33.66 9.16 11.41
CA GLN A 79 -32.90 7.92 11.36
C GLN A 79 -32.14 7.74 10.05
N ARG A 80 -32.75 8.11 8.91
CA ARG A 80 -32.08 8.09 7.61
C ARG A 80 -30.91 9.08 7.56
N LYS A 81 -31.05 10.25 8.16
CA LYS A 81 -29.97 11.25 8.25
C LYS A 81 -28.81 10.73 9.10
N TYR A 82 -29.08 10.16 10.26
CA TYR A 82 -28.02 9.56 11.10
C TYR A 82 -27.35 8.37 10.41
N LEU A 83 -28.11 7.52 9.73
CA LEU A 83 -27.56 6.39 8.99
C LEU A 83 -26.64 6.83 7.85
N GLN A 84 -27.01 7.89 7.13
CA GLN A 84 -26.15 8.48 6.11
C GLN A 84 -24.84 9.00 6.71
N GLN A 85 -24.90 9.72 7.84
CA GLN A 85 -23.69 10.19 8.53
C GLN A 85 -22.79 9.03 8.98
N ILE A 86 -23.38 7.94 9.46
CA ILE A 86 -22.63 6.73 9.85
C ILE A 86 -21.95 6.10 8.64
N GLU A 87 -22.65 5.96 7.51
CA GLU A 87 -22.04 5.47 6.27
C GLU A 87 -20.90 6.36 5.80
N ASP A 88 -21.13 7.68 5.74
CA ASP A 88 -20.10 8.64 5.31
C ASP A 88 -18.88 8.59 6.24
N THR A 89 -19.10 8.39 7.55
CA THR A 89 -18.03 8.24 8.53
C THR A 89 -17.25 6.93 8.34
N ILE A 90 -17.94 5.82 8.08
CA ILE A 90 -17.31 4.52 7.81
C ILE A 90 -16.50 4.58 6.52
N ASP A 91 -17.03 5.20 5.47
CA ASP A 91 -16.32 5.37 4.21
C ASP A 91 -15.09 6.29 4.38
N HIS A 92 -15.19 7.33 5.23
CA HIS A 92 -14.04 8.17 5.58
C HIS A 92 -12.98 7.40 6.39
N ILE A 93 -13.39 6.56 7.35
CA ILE A 93 -12.46 5.71 8.11
C ILE A 93 -11.78 4.71 7.17
N ALA A 94 -12.52 4.08 6.25
CA ALA A 94 -11.96 3.18 5.24
C ALA A 94 -10.92 3.90 4.37
N GLN A 95 -11.18 5.15 3.97
CA GLN A 95 -10.22 5.98 3.23
C GLN A 95 -8.97 6.31 4.06
N SER A 96 -9.10 6.49 5.37
CA SER A 96 -7.97 6.82 6.26
C SER A 96 -7.05 5.65 6.58
N VAL A 97 -7.53 4.41 6.42
CA VAL A 97 -6.76 3.19 6.72
C VAL A 97 -5.76 2.85 5.61
N GLY A 98 -5.77 3.59 4.49
CA GLY A 98 -4.91 3.33 3.36
C GLY A 98 -5.63 2.46 2.33
N ASN A 99 -5.54 2.85 1.07
CA ASN A 99 -5.93 1.98 -0.03
C ASN A 99 -4.70 1.11 -0.35
N PRO A 100 -4.82 -0.22 -0.43
CA PRO A 100 -3.72 -1.11 -0.83
C PRO A 100 -3.01 -0.68 -2.14
N LEU A 101 -3.76 -0.05 -3.06
CA LEU A 101 -3.20 0.56 -4.27
C LEU A 101 -2.33 1.78 -4.01
N GLN A 102 -2.54 2.53 -2.93
CA GLN A 102 -1.77 3.72 -2.58
C GLN A 102 -0.38 3.36 -2.06
N VAL A 103 -0.27 2.20 -1.42
CA VAL A 103 1.02 1.60 -1.05
C VAL A 103 1.81 1.21 -2.31
N HIS A 104 1.14 0.62 -3.30
CA HIS A 104 1.79 0.13 -4.54
C HIS A 104 1.92 1.19 -5.66
N PHE A 105 1.05 2.19 -5.67
CA PHE A 105 1.02 3.30 -6.62
C PHE A 105 0.89 4.63 -5.85
N PRO A 106 1.94 5.06 -5.12
CA PRO A 106 1.91 6.28 -4.30
C PRO A 106 1.64 7.55 -5.13
N GLU A 107 1.95 7.50 -6.43
CA GLU A 107 1.68 8.56 -7.40
C GLU A 107 0.19 8.71 -7.74
N MET A 108 -0.65 7.70 -7.47
CA MET A 108 -2.09 7.76 -7.74
C MET A 108 -2.83 8.56 -6.65
N THR A 109 -3.68 9.47 -7.10
CA THR A 109 -4.56 10.25 -6.22
C THR A 109 -5.76 9.40 -5.79
N ILE A 110 -6.35 9.75 -4.65
CA ILE A 110 -7.57 9.11 -4.13
C ILE A 110 -8.69 9.06 -5.19
N LYS A 111 -8.83 10.14 -5.99
CA LYS A 111 -9.84 10.20 -7.06
C LYS A 111 -9.56 9.24 -8.22
N GLU A 112 -8.29 9.09 -8.59
CA GLU A 112 -7.88 8.12 -9.62
C GLU A 112 -8.06 6.68 -9.13
N MET A 113 -7.83 6.39 -7.84
CA MET A 113 -8.09 5.08 -7.25
C MET A 113 -9.57 4.75 -7.22
N GLN A 114 -10.41 5.69 -6.77
CA GLN A 114 -11.86 5.54 -6.79
C GLN A 114 -12.36 5.20 -8.20
N ILE A 115 -11.86 5.91 -9.22
CA ILE A 115 -12.21 5.65 -10.61
C ILE A 115 -11.64 4.32 -11.11
N ALA A 116 -10.42 3.94 -10.71
CA ALA A 116 -9.82 2.65 -11.05
C ALA A 116 -10.65 1.47 -10.49
N GLU A 117 -11.12 1.57 -9.26
CA GLU A 117 -12.00 0.57 -8.65
C GLU A 117 -13.34 0.45 -9.41
N MET A 118 -13.93 1.57 -9.80
CA MET A 118 -15.14 1.57 -10.62
C MET A 118 -14.90 0.93 -12.00
N ILE A 119 -13.76 1.19 -12.64
CA ILE A 119 -13.37 0.57 -13.91
C ILE A 119 -13.19 -0.95 -13.76
N LYS A 120 -12.54 -1.39 -12.66
CA LYS A 120 -12.37 -2.80 -12.31
C LYS A 120 -13.74 -3.49 -12.19
N ASN A 121 -14.70 -2.84 -11.53
CA ASN A 121 -16.08 -3.30 -11.37
C ASN A 121 -16.92 -3.21 -12.67
N ASN A 122 -16.28 -3.05 -13.83
CA ASN A 122 -16.89 -3.04 -15.16
C ASN A 122 -17.84 -1.87 -15.44
N LEU A 123 -17.71 -0.76 -14.71
CA LEU A 123 -18.46 0.46 -15.02
C LEU A 123 -17.84 1.17 -16.23
N THR A 124 -18.72 1.65 -17.12
CA THR A 124 -18.37 2.46 -18.29
C THR A 124 -18.05 3.90 -17.90
N SER A 125 -17.38 4.66 -18.76
CA SER A 125 -17.10 6.08 -18.49
C SER A 125 -18.38 6.88 -18.23
N LYS A 126 -19.48 6.51 -18.90
CA LYS A 126 -20.79 7.14 -18.80
C LYS A 126 -21.50 6.82 -17.48
N GLU A 127 -21.35 5.59 -16.98
CA GLU A 127 -21.90 5.25 -15.65
C GLU A 127 -21.10 5.92 -14.54
N ILE A 128 -19.78 5.96 -14.67
CA ILE A 128 -18.90 6.65 -13.70
C ILE A 128 -19.17 8.16 -13.70
N SER A 129 -19.35 8.77 -14.87
CA SER A 129 -19.64 10.20 -14.99
C SER A 129 -20.96 10.57 -14.31
N ASN A 130 -22.01 9.75 -14.52
CA ASN A 130 -23.29 9.89 -13.84
C ASN A 130 -23.18 9.70 -12.33
N LEU A 131 -22.44 8.69 -11.86
CA LEU A 131 -22.25 8.42 -10.43
C LEU A 131 -21.49 9.52 -9.70
N LEU A 132 -20.51 10.14 -10.37
CA LEU A 132 -19.65 11.17 -9.79
C LEU A 132 -20.11 12.60 -10.11
N ASN A 133 -21.20 12.75 -10.90
CA ASN A 133 -21.68 14.03 -11.42
C ASN A 133 -20.56 14.83 -12.15
N LEU A 134 -19.81 14.14 -13.01
CA LEU A 134 -18.71 14.70 -13.81
C LEU A 134 -19.02 14.55 -15.30
N SER A 135 -18.26 15.23 -16.16
CA SER A 135 -18.37 15.01 -17.61
C SER A 135 -17.70 13.71 -18.06
N ASP A 136 -18.22 13.10 -19.12
CA ASP A 136 -17.60 11.91 -19.74
C ASP A 136 -16.14 12.17 -20.13
N LEU A 137 -15.84 13.40 -20.62
CA LEU A 137 -14.49 13.84 -20.94
C LEU A 137 -13.58 13.82 -19.71
N THR A 138 -14.07 14.27 -18.56
CA THR A 138 -13.33 14.24 -17.30
C THR A 138 -12.96 12.81 -16.91
N ILE A 139 -13.91 11.88 -17.01
CA ILE A 139 -13.66 10.46 -16.71
C ILE A 139 -12.68 9.83 -17.70
N PHE A 140 -12.75 10.22 -18.97
CA PHE A 140 -11.79 9.78 -19.98
C PHE A 140 -10.36 10.25 -19.67
N GLU A 141 -10.19 11.50 -19.25
CA GLU A 141 -8.89 12.03 -18.84
C GLU A 141 -8.36 11.35 -17.56
N TYR A 142 -9.24 11.03 -16.60
CA TYR A 142 -8.86 10.18 -15.46
C TYR A 142 -8.40 8.79 -15.91
N ARG A 143 -9.11 8.14 -16.84
CA ARG A 143 -8.70 6.83 -17.40
C ARG A 143 -7.32 6.89 -18.06
N LYS A 144 -7.01 7.95 -18.80
CA LYS A 144 -5.65 8.17 -19.35
C LYS A 144 -4.60 8.31 -18.26
N LYS A 145 -4.86 9.12 -17.24
CA LYS A 145 -3.92 9.32 -16.11
C LYS A 145 -3.67 8.00 -15.38
N ILE A 146 -4.73 7.22 -15.12
CA ILE A 146 -4.64 5.89 -14.52
C ILE A 146 -3.75 4.98 -15.39
N ARG A 147 -3.99 4.90 -16.70
CA ARG A 147 -3.12 4.11 -17.61
C ARG A 147 -1.66 4.56 -17.54
N LYS A 148 -1.41 5.87 -17.51
CA LYS A 148 -0.06 6.41 -17.41
C LYS A 148 0.63 5.98 -16.12
N LYS A 149 -0.06 6.10 -14.99
CA LYS A 149 0.47 5.74 -13.66
C LYS A 149 0.66 4.23 -13.47
N LEU A 150 -0.10 3.41 -14.20
CA LEU A 150 0.05 1.94 -14.22
C LEU A 150 1.06 1.45 -15.28
N GLY A 151 1.75 2.34 -15.99
CA GLY A 151 2.71 1.95 -17.04
C GLY A 151 2.07 1.34 -18.30
N LEU A 152 0.76 1.53 -18.51
CA LEU A 152 0.01 0.96 -19.64
C LEU A 152 -0.08 1.89 -20.86
N THR A 153 0.61 3.03 -20.83
CA THR A 153 0.68 3.96 -21.97
C THR A 153 1.18 3.24 -23.21
N ASN A 154 0.52 3.46 -24.36
CA ASN A 154 0.87 2.86 -25.66
C ASN A 154 0.87 1.32 -25.71
N THR A 155 0.24 0.65 -24.74
CA THR A 155 0.05 -0.81 -24.77
C THR A 155 -1.38 -1.19 -25.17
N SER A 156 -1.56 -2.38 -25.75
CA SER A 156 -2.88 -2.94 -26.08
C SER A 156 -3.60 -3.54 -24.86
N HIS A 157 -2.99 -3.51 -23.67
CA HIS A 157 -3.58 -4.06 -22.47
C HIS A 157 -4.89 -3.36 -22.11
N ASN A 158 -5.92 -4.16 -21.84
CA ASN A 158 -7.21 -3.68 -21.33
C ASN A 158 -7.04 -3.22 -19.88
N LEU A 159 -7.39 -1.96 -19.61
CA LEU A 159 -7.23 -1.37 -18.28
C LEU A 159 -8.05 -2.12 -17.22
N ARG A 160 -9.29 -2.53 -17.53
CA ARG A 160 -10.13 -3.29 -16.59
C ARG A 160 -9.47 -4.62 -16.24
N LEU A 161 -9.08 -5.40 -17.24
CA LEU A 161 -8.50 -6.73 -17.01
C LEU A 161 -7.18 -6.64 -16.23
N PHE A 162 -6.39 -5.60 -16.49
CA PHE A 162 -5.16 -5.35 -15.74
C PHE A 162 -5.45 -5.03 -14.27
N LEU A 163 -6.41 -4.14 -14.00
CA LEU A 163 -6.86 -3.82 -12.65
C LEU A 163 -7.45 -5.06 -11.95
N GLU A 164 -8.26 -5.86 -12.64
CA GLU A 164 -8.83 -7.09 -12.09
C GLU A 164 -7.73 -8.09 -11.67
N LYS A 165 -6.70 -8.26 -12.52
CA LYS A 165 -5.54 -9.09 -12.19
C LYS A 165 -4.72 -8.53 -11.03
N LEU A 166 -4.57 -7.21 -10.91
CA LEU A 166 -3.90 -6.59 -9.76
C LEU A 166 -4.60 -6.97 -8.45
N TRP A 167 -5.92 -6.79 -8.36
CA TRP A 167 -6.66 -7.13 -7.13
C TRP A 167 -6.70 -8.63 -6.83
N GLN A 168 -6.70 -9.50 -7.85
CA GLN A 168 -6.64 -10.95 -7.63
C GLN A 168 -5.31 -11.42 -7.05
N ASN A 169 -4.21 -10.69 -7.30
CA ASN A 169 -2.89 -11.02 -6.78
C ASN A 169 -2.62 -10.46 -5.37
N GLY A 170 -3.66 -9.96 -4.68
CA GLY A 170 -3.53 -9.48 -3.31
C GLY A 170 -2.88 -8.09 -3.19
N TYR A 171 -3.08 -7.27 -4.22
CA TYR A 171 -2.80 -5.83 -4.20
C TYR A 171 -4.08 -5.02 -4.01
#